data_AF-A0A1V1SZ11-F1
#
_entry.id   AF-A0A1V1SZ11-F1
#
_cell.length_a   1.000
_cell.length_b   1.000
_cell.length_c   1.000
_cell.angle_alpha   90.00
_cell.angle_beta   90.00
_cell.angle_gamma   90.00
#
_symmetry.space_group_name_H-M   'P 1'
#
loop_
_entity.id
_entity.type
_entity.pdbx_description
1 polymer ?
#
loop_
_entity_poly.entity_id
_entity_poly.type
_entity_poly.pdbx_seq_one_letter_code
_entity_poly.pdbx_strand_id
1 'polypeptide(L)'
;MHTSFLTAAAALAASVIATPIESRDVLATWTATDVSSNVNHFLSGVSFHLTAPAGYVAGAPAFDVNCKVDWIINPGVQPCTANGELADGSKVEASIETSDVVTVYHTFGSQKATGASAPLTDGNLNADFTLDVSGVGSA
;
A
#
# COMPACT_ATOMS: atom_id res chain seq x y z
N MET A 1 15.24 13.90 -74.46
CA MET A 1 13.99 13.44 -73.80
C MET A 1 14.37 12.67 -72.54
N HIS A 2 13.55 12.76 -71.48
CA HIS A 2 13.71 12.20 -70.11
C HIS A 2 14.49 13.14 -69.17
N THR A 3 13.90 14.08 -68.43
CA THR A 3 12.73 14.12 -67.50
C THR A 3 13.05 13.55 -66.10
N SER A 4 13.43 14.48 -65.20
CA SER A 4 13.09 14.66 -63.77
C SER A 4 13.22 13.55 -62.71
N PHE A 5 13.10 14.03 -61.46
CA PHE A 5 12.85 13.36 -60.16
C PHE A 5 14.13 12.96 -59.39
N LEU A 6 14.32 13.26 -58.09
CA LEU A 6 13.40 13.28 -56.94
C LEU A 6 13.87 14.24 -55.83
N THR A 7 12.92 14.94 -55.22
CA THR A 7 13.04 15.63 -53.93
C THR A 7 12.85 14.59 -52.82
N ALA A 8 13.72 14.56 -51.80
CA ALA A 8 13.53 13.71 -50.62
C ALA A 8 13.52 14.58 -49.35
N ALA A 9 12.37 14.56 -48.67
CA ALA A 9 12.16 15.14 -47.36
C ALA A 9 12.76 14.22 -46.28
N ALA A 10 13.58 14.77 -45.39
CA ALA A 10 14.00 14.08 -44.18
C ALA A 10 13.12 14.58 -43.01
N ALA A 11 12.27 13.70 -42.51
CA ALA A 11 11.44 13.95 -41.33
C ALA A 11 12.31 13.99 -40.07
N LEU A 12 12.13 15.03 -39.23
CA LEU A 12 12.70 15.05 -37.88
C LEU A 12 11.95 14.03 -37.02
N ALA A 13 12.56 12.88 -36.78
CA ALA A 13 12.11 11.95 -35.75
C ALA A 13 12.35 12.58 -34.37
N ALA A 14 11.30 13.16 -33.80
CA ALA A 14 11.30 13.56 -32.39
C ALA A 14 11.23 12.30 -31.53
N SER A 15 12.39 11.86 -31.02
CA SER A 15 12.44 10.80 -30.01
C SER A 15 11.86 11.34 -28.71
N VAL A 16 10.60 10.99 -28.44
CA VAL A 16 10.01 11.13 -27.09
C VAL A 16 10.76 10.15 -26.20
N ILE A 17 11.63 10.67 -25.34
CA ILE A 17 12.20 9.90 -24.23
C ILE A 17 11.03 9.69 -23.26
N ALA A 18 10.31 8.59 -23.44
CA ALA A 18 9.43 8.08 -22.41
C ALA A 18 10.36 7.67 -21.25
N THR A 19 10.49 8.54 -20.25
CA THR A 19 11.07 8.15 -18.97
C THR A 19 10.26 6.94 -18.49
N PRO A 20 10.88 5.75 -18.31
CA PRO A 20 10.17 4.62 -17.77
C PRO A 20 9.62 5.03 -16.40
N ILE A 21 8.33 4.87 -16.21
CA ILE A 21 7.71 4.93 -14.89
C ILE A 21 8.36 3.78 -14.12
N GLU A 22 9.30 4.08 -13.21
CA GLU A 22 9.91 3.06 -12.36
C GLU A 22 8.79 2.33 -11.62
N SER A 23 8.65 1.03 -11.93
CA SER A 23 7.88 0.10 -11.11
C SER A 23 8.45 0.18 -9.70
N ARG A 24 7.69 0.74 -8.74
CA ARG A 24 8.09 0.65 -7.33
C ARG A 24 8.00 -0.83 -6.94
N ASP A 25 9.14 -1.42 -6.60
CA ASP A 25 9.20 -2.84 -6.25
C ASP A 25 8.31 -3.13 -5.03
N VAL A 26 7.29 -3.95 -5.22
CA VAL A 26 6.49 -4.51 -4.14
C VAL A 26 7.35 -5.57 -3.45
N LEU A 27 7.73 -5.31 -2.20
CA LEU A 27 8.61 -6.19 -1.42
C LEU A 27 7.85 -7.40 -0.86
N ALA A 28 6.58 -7.19 -0.52
CA ALA A 28 5.67 -8.21 0.00
C ALA A 28 4.23 -7.73 -0.16
N THR A 29 3.28 -8.64 0.00
CA THR A 29 1.86 -8.32 0.05
C THR A 29 1.28 -8.86 1.34
N TRP A 30 0.55 -8.03 2.08
CA TRP A 30 -0.27 -8.45 3.22
C TRP A 30 -1.74 -8.52 2.79
N THR A 31 -2.49 -9.48 3.32
CA THR A 31 -3.91 -9.65 2.99
C THR A 31 -4.77 -9.25 4.17
N ALA A 32 -5.59 -8.21 3.97
CA ALA A 32 -6.61 -7.79 4.91
C ALA A 32 -7.91 -8.55 4.63
N THR A 33 -8.47 -9.16 5.67
CA THR A 33 -9.69 -9.97 5.62
C THR A 33 -10.70 -9.48 6.64
N ASP A 34 -11.93 -9.98 6.57
CA ASP A 34 -13.02 -9.63 7.51
C ASP A 34 -13.24 -8.11 7.57
N VAL A 35 -13.17 -7.47 6.40
CA VAL A 35 -13.20 -6.02 6.28
C VAL A 35 -14.60 -5.47 6.55
N SER A 36 -14.68 -4.50 7.46
CA SER A 36 -15.90 -3.76 7.76
C SER A 36 -15.61 -2.28 7.78
N SER A 37 -16.23 -1.53 6.87
CA SER A 37 -16.14 -0.07 6.83
C SER A 37 -17.24 0.61 7.63
N ASN A 38 -16.90 1.77 8.19
CA ASN A 38 -17.83 2.70 8.81
C ASN A 38 -18.02 3.91 7.87
N VAL A 39 -19.24 4.15 7.40
CA VAL A 39 -19.55 5.20 6.41
C VAL A 39 -20.55 6.18 6.98
N ASN A 40 -20.14 7.44 7.11
CA ASN A 40 -20.99 8.56 7.53
C ASN A 40 -20.97 9.63 6.42
N HIS A 41 -21.63 9.33 5.30
CA HIS A 41 -21.56 10.04 4.00
C HIS A 41 -20.24 9.91 3.22
N PHE A 42 -19.15 9.62 3.91
CA PHE A 42 -17.85 9.23 3.38
C PHE A 42 -17.26 8.15 4.28
N LEU A 43 -16.22 7.46 3.82
CA LEU A 43 -15.52 6.46 4.62
C LEU A 43 -14.90 7.15 5.84
N SER A 44 -15.36 6.79 7.03
CA SER A 44 -14.92 7.38 8.30
C SER A 44 -13.93 6.50 9.06
N GLY A 45 -13.95 5.20 8.78
CA GLY A 45 -13.07 4.23 9.40
C GLY A 45 -13.24 2.85 8.81
N VAL A 46 -12.31 1.95 9.11
CA VAL A 46 -12.33 0.56 8.66
C VAL A 46 -11.78 -0.34 9.76
N SER A 47 -12.38 -1.51 9.90
CA SER A 47 -11.89 -2.60 10.74
C SER A 47 -11.53 -3.78 9.84
N PHE A 48 -10.41 -4.45 10.11
CA PHE A 48 -9.94 -5.57 9.31
C PHE A 48 -8.98 -6.46 10.12
N HIS A 49 -8.94 -7.74 9.76
CA HIS A 49 -7.97 -8.70 10.24
C HIS A 49 -6.79 -8.76 9.27
N LEU A 50 -5.56 -8.72 9.78
CA LEU A 50 -4.34 -8.72 8.99
C LEU A 50 -3.32 -9.73 9.52
N THR A 51 -2.79 -10.54 8.62
CA THR A 51 -1.72 -11.50 8.94
C THR A 51 -0.54 -11.33 7.99
N ALA A 52 0.65 -11.63 8.50
CA ALA A 52 1.83 -11.80 7.66
C ALA A 52 2.72 -12.93 8.20
N PRO A 53 3.26 -13.81 7.32
CA PRO A 53 4.16 -14.87 7.73
C PRO A 53 5.54 -14.31 8.08
N ALA A 54 6.29 -14.99 8.95
CA ALA A 54 7.67 -14.60 9.24
C ALA A 54 8.51 -14.58 7.95
N GLY A 55 9.41 -13.59 7.85
CA GLY A 55 10.30 -13.42 6.70
C GLY A 55 9.64 -12.79 5.47
N TYR A 56 8.42 -12.24 5.58
CA TYR A 56 7.79 -11.51 4.46
C TYR A 56 8.67 -10.34 3.96
N VAL A 57 9.48 -9.75 4.84
CA VAL A 57 10.72 -9.04 4.50
C VAL A 57 11.83 -9.57 5.39
N ALA A 58 13.09 -9.39 4.99
CA ALA A 58 14.24 -9.93 5.72
C ALA A 58 14.23 -9.49 7.20
N GLY A 59 14.23 -10.47 8.11
CA GLY A 59 14.24 -10.25 9.56
C GLY A 59 12.88 -9.95 10.19
N ALA A 60 11.80 -9.82 9.42
CA ALA A 60 10.47 -9.55 9.97
C ALA A 60 9.87 -10.78 10.68
N PRO A 61 9.40 -10.65 11.92
CA PRO A 61 8.61 -11.69 12.56
C PRO A 61 7.22 -11.79 11.93
N ALA A 62 6.55 -12.93 12.16
CA ALA A 62 5.14 -13.08 11.83
C ALA A 62 4.28 -12.17 12.73
N PHE A 63 3.11 -11.77 12.23
CA PHE A 63 2.10 -11.11 13.05
C PHE A 63 0.68 -11.55 12.64
N ASP A 64 -0.23 -11.44 13.60
CA ASP A 64 -1.67 -11.69 13.45
C ASP A 64 -2.40 -10.66 14.32
N VAL A 65 -3.10 -9.72 13.68
CA VAL A 65 -3.69 -8.57 14.34
C VAL A 65 -5.07 -8.22 13.79
N ASN A 66 -5.90 -7.63 14.65
CA ASN A 66 -7.11 -6.91 14.27
C ASN A 66 -6.84 -5.40 14.33
N CYS A 67 -6.99 -4.73 13.20
CA CYS A 67 -6.84 -3.28 13.09
C CYS A 67 -8.22 -2.63 13.05
N LYS A 68 -8.36 -1.51 13.77
CA LYS A 68 -9.51 -0.62 13.68
C LYS A 68 -8.99 0.80 13.58
N VAL A 69 -9.26 1.45 12.47
CA VAL A 69 -8.87 2.83 12.20
C VAL A 69 -10.10 3.68 11.96
N ASP A 70 -10.10 4.88 12.51
CA ASP A 70 -11.17 5.87 12.38
C ASP A 70 -10.53 7.26 12.37
N TRP A 71 -10.57 7.94 11.23
CA TRP A 71 -9.87 9.21 11.07
C TRP A 71 -10.69 10.41 11.56
N ILE A 72 -12.00 10.25 11.76
CA ILE A 72 -12.85 11.32 12.29
C ILE A 72 -12.69 11.44 13.81
N ILE A 73 -12.79 10.31 14.51
CA ILE A 73 -12.77 10.25 15.97
C ILE A 73 -11.33 10.27 16.48
N ASN A 74 -10.42 9.51 15.84
CA ASN A 74 -9.04 9.33 16.29
C ASN A 74 -8.05 9.54 15.12
N PRO A 75 -7.87 10.78 14.61
CA PRO A 75 -6.99 11.01 13.48
C PRO A 75 -5.54 10.56 13.76
N GLY A 76 -4.89 10.00 12.74
CA GLY A 76 -3.50 9.57 12.78
C GLY A 76 -3.30 8.06 12.86
N VAL A 77 -2.11 7.66 13.30
CA VAL A 77 -1.68 6.25 13.42
C VAL A 77 -2.27 5.64 14.69
N GLN A 78 -2.94 4.51 14.56
CA GLN A 78 -3.64 3.80 15.63
C GLN A 78 -3.07 2.40 15.80
N PRO A 79 -2.91 1.90 17.05
CA PRO A 79 -2.39 0.56 17.28
C PRO A 79 -3.40 -0.50 16.86
N CYS A 80 -2.91 -1.56 16.20
CA CYS A 80 -3.71 -2.77 15.99
C CYS A 80 -3.63 -3.66 17.23
N THR A 81 -4.69 -4.43 17.47
CA THR A 81 -4.78 -5.38 18.58
C THR A 81 -4.23 -6.72 18.14
N ALA A 82 -3.24 -7.25 18.84
CA ALA A 82 -2.70 -8.57 18.54
C ALA A 82 -3.69 -9.68 18.93
N ASN A 83 -3.85 -10.67 18.05
CA ASN A 83 -4.68 -11.85 18.33
C ASN A 83 -3.93 -12.92 19.13
N GLY A 84 -2.62 -12.72 19.31
CA GLY A 84 -1.74 -13.55 20.13
C GLY A 84 -0.52 -12.75 20.58
N GLU A 85 0.53 -13.45 20.98
CA GLU A 85 1.80 -12.82 21.35
C GLU A 85 2.55 -12.37 20.08
N LEU A 86 2.92 -11.09 20.04
CA LEU A 86 3.86 -10.57 19.04
C LEU A 86 5.29 -10.78 19.51
N ALA A 87 6.22 -10.93 18.57
CA ALA A 87 7.65 -11.02 18.91
C ALA A 87 8.13 -9.77 19.67
N ASP A 88 9.15 -9.93 20.52
CA ASP A 88 9.70 -8.80 21.28
C ASP A 88 10.12 -7.63 20.38
N GLY A 89 9.65 -6.42 20.74
CA GLY A 89 9.89 -5.22 19.95
C GLY A 89 9.10 -5.14 18.64
N SER A 90 8.14 -6.04 18.41
CA SER A 90 7.18 -5.96 17.31
C SER A 90 5.95 -5.14 17.71
N LYS A 91 5.46 -4.33 16.77
CA LYS A 91 4.24 -3.54 16.91
C LYS A 91 3.63 -3.32 15.53
N VAL A 92 2.31 -3.51 15.41
CA VAL A 92 1.55 -3.21 14.20
C VAL A 92 0.61 -2.04 14.46
N GLU A 93 0.61 -1.08 13.56
CA GLU A 93 -0.25 0.10 13.60
C GLU A 93 -0.83 0.38 12.23
N ALA A 94 -1.96 1.05 12.18
CA ALA A 94 -2.62 1.41 10.94
C ALA A 94 -3.12 2.85 10.99
N SER A 95 -3.23 3.46 9.82
CA SER A 95 -3.92 4.73 9.62
C SER A 95 -4.78 4.64 8.37
N ILE A 96 -5.78 5.49 8.31
CA ILE A 96 -6.49 5.82 7.08
C ILE A 96 -6.46 7.33 6.93
N GLU A 97 -6.04 7.79 5.75
CA GLU A 97 -6.04 9.21 5.42
C GLU A 97 -7.26 9.54 4.55
N THR A 98 -7.48 10.83 4.28
CA THR A 98 -8.62 11.32 3.47
C THR A 98 -8.61 10.85 2.01
N SER A 99 -7.59 10.10 1.60
CA SER A 99 -7.49 9.45 0.29
C SER A 99 -8.16 8.07 0.26
N ASP A 100 -8.82 7.66 1.35
CA ASP A 100 -9.41 6.33 1.55
C ASP A 100 -8.40 5.19 1.41
N VAL A 101 -7.12 5.50 1.58
CA VAL A 101 -6.02 4.53 1.57
C VAL A 101 -5.70 4.12 2.99
N VAL A 102 -5.72 2.81 3.23
CA VAL A 102 -5.25 2.21 4.48
C VAL A 102 -3.75 2.04 4.40
N THR A 103 -3.03 2.60 5.38
CA THR A 103 -1.59 2.38 5.54
C THR A 103 -1.36 1.59 6.81
N VAL A 104 -0.54 0.55 6.74
CA VAL A 104 -0.15 -0.27 7.88
C VAL A 104 1.36 -0.21 8.06
N TYR A 105 1.78 -0.08 9.31
CA TYR A 105 3.16 -0.05 9.74
C TYR A 105 3.43 -1.26 10.63
N HIS A 106 4.42 -2.07 10.28
CA HIS A 106 4.96 -3.09 11.18
C HIS A 106 6.37 -2.68 11.60
N THR A 107 6.50 -2.29 12.86
CA THR A 107 7.80 -2.03 13.50
C THR A 107 8.30 -3.32 14.12
N PHE A 108 9.55 -3.68 13.90
CA PHE A 108 10.21 -4.85 14.47
C PHE A 108 11.70 -4.58 14.64
N GLY A 109 12.20 -4.74 15.87
CA GLY A 109 13.57 -4.35 16.20
C GLY A 109 13.81 -2.87 15.88
N SER A 110 14.79 -2.58 15.02
CA SER A 110 15.10 -1.22 14.55
C SER A 110 14.52 -0.90 13.16
N GLN A 111 13.66 -1.77 12.62
CA GLN A 111 13.11 -1.65 11.27
C GLN A 111 11.61 -1.40 11.30
N LYS A 112 11.11 -0.78 10.23
CA LYS A 112 9.69 -0.53 10.01
C LYS A 112 9.34 -0.80 8.56
N ALA A 113 8.46 -1.78 8.34
CA ALA A 113 7.85 -2.04 7.05
C ALA A 113 6.55 -1.24 6.90
N THR A 114 6.30 -0.69 5.71
CA THR A 114 5.09 0.07 5.39
C THR A 114 4.35 -0.57 4.23
N GLY A 115 3.10 -0.98 4.46
CA GLY A 115 2.18 -1.48 3.44
C GLY A 115 1.02 -0.51 3.24
N ALA A 116 0.58 -0.34 1.99
CA ALA A 116 -0.56 0.53 1.66
C ALA A 116 -1.55 -0.20 0.75
N SER A 117 -2.84 0.03 0.96
CA SER A 117 -3.90 -0.46 0.09
C SER A 117 -4.06 0.42 -1.16
N ALA A 118 -4.79 -0.09 -2.15
CA ALA A 118 -5.48 0.78 -3.09
C ALA A 118 -6.57 1.60 -2.36
N PRO A 119 -7.06 2.72 -2.93
CA PRO A 119 -8.18 3.46 -2.37
C PRO A 119 -9.42 2.57 -2.17
N LEU A 120 -10.04 2.69 -1.00
CA LEU A 120 -11.32 2.06 -0.68
C LEU A 120 -12.44 2.95 -1.22
N THR A 121 -13.07 2.51 -2.29
CA THR A 121 -14.19 3.17 -2.97
C THR A 121 -15.51 2.48 -2.63
N ASP A 122 -16.64 3.12 -2.96
CA ASP A 122 -17.99 2.59 -2.71
C ASP A 122 -18.20 1.14 -3.22
N GLY A 123 -17.46 0.71 -4.25
CA GLY A 123 -17.51 -0.66 -4.79
C GLY A 123 -16.77 -1.72 -3.98
N ASN A 124 -15.93 -1.35 -3.02
CA ASN A 124 -15.06 -2.29 -2.27
C ASN A 124 -14.92 -1.97 -0.76
N LEU A 125 -15.79 -1.14 -0.18
CA LEU A 125 -15.71 -0.74 1.25
C LEU A 125 -15.72 -1.92 2.24
N ASN A 126 -16.33 -3.06 1.90
CA ASN A 126 -16.36 -4.25 2.77
C ASN A 126 -15.71 -5.47 2.11
N ALA A 127 -14.92 -5.25 1.08
CA ALA A 127 -14.20 -6.32 0.42
C ALA A 127 -12.82 -6.49 1.08
N ASP A 128 -12.37 -7.74 1.13
CA ASP A 128 -10.98 -8.05 1.41
C ASP A 128 -10.06 -7.29 0.44
N PHE A 129 -8.92 -6.82 0.95
CA PHE A 129 -7.97 -6.05 0.16
C PHE A 129 -6.54 -6.46 0.46
N THR A 130 -5.64 -6.11 -0.44
CA THR A 130 -4.21 -6.31 -0.25
C THR A 130 -3.53 -5.00 0.11
N LEU A 131 -2.49 -5.09 0.92
CA LEU A 131 -1.55 -4.00 1.15
C LEU A 131 -0.21 -4.35 0.55
N ASP A 132 0.29 -3.50 -0.34
CA ASP A 132 1.59 -3.68 -0.95
C ASP A 132 2.67 -3.02 -0.09
N VAL A 133 3.61 -3.83 0.39
CA VAL A 133 4.75 -3.37 1.18
C VAL A 133 5.77 -2.74 0.23
N SER A 134 5.89 -1.42 0.29
CA SER A 134 6.70 -0.63 -0.66
C SER A 134 7.98 -0.06 -0.05
N GLY A 135 8.23 -0.33 1.24
CA GLY A 135 9.43 0.13 1.91
C GLY A 135 9.69 -0.54 3.25
N VAL A 136 10.98 -0.72 3.54
CA VAL A 136 11.51 -1.07 4.86
C VAL A 136 12.56 -0.02 5.20
N GLY A 137 12.36 0.69 6.31
CA GLY A 137 13.26 1.73 6.77
C GLY A 137 13.61 1.55 8.25
N SER A 138 14.45 2.45 8.76
CA SER A 138 14.68 2.57 10.19
C SER A 138 13.37 2.98 10.88
N ALA A 139 13.07 2.35 12.02
CA ALA A 139 11.86 2.64 12.80
C ALA A 139 11.81 4.07 13.33
#